data_AF-A0A183JVK6-F1
#
_entry.id   AF-A0A183JVK6-F1
#
_cell.length_a   1.000
_cell.length_b   1.000
_cell.length_c   1.000
_cell.angle_alpha   90.00
_cell.angle_beta   90.00
_cell.angle_gamma   90.00
#
_symmetry.space_group_name_H-M   'P 1'
#
loop_
_entity.id
_entity.type
_entity.pdbx_description
1 polymer ?
#
loop_
_entity_poly.entity_id
_entity_poly.type
_entity_poly.pdbx_seq_one_letter_code
_entity_poly.pdbx_strand_id
1 'polypeptide(L)'
;TNGDLADVRDKIEKNRVEAPAKAGAIAPCDVIVAAQNTGLGPEKTAFFQALSIPTKIARGAIEIISDVHLVRKDEKVGMSEATLLGMLKIHPFTYGLVIKQVFEQGCVYDPAVLDITPEMITEKFAAIVQNIACLSLALDYTTLASIPHVLANGFKNLLAISLMTDYSFKEAEQIKEFLADPTKFAAVITSAAAAPATTTTTKVEGKAAPVEVPSEESDEDMGFGLFD
;
A
#
# COMPACT_ATOMS: atom_id res chain seq x y z
N THR A 1 -11.69 -23.78 5.03
CA THR A 1 -10.25 -24.06 5.26
C THR A 1 -9.91 -23.66 6.67
N ASN A 2 -8.92 -24.28 7.30
CA ASN A 2 -8.52 -23.94 8.67
C ASN A 2 -7.52 -22.77 8.75
N GLY A 3 -7.09 -22.23 7.60
CA GLY A 3 -6.19 -21.08 7.53
C GLY A 3 -6.96 -19.76 7.41
N ASP A 4 -6.22 -18.66 7.54
CA ASP A 4 -6.77 -17.31 7.44
C ASP A 4 -7.46 -17.05 6.09
N LEU A 5 -8.56 -16.30 6.14
CA LEU A 5 -9.42 -16.06 4.98
C LEU A 5 -8.75 -15.15 3.95
N ALA A 6 -7.97 -14.17 4.39
CA ALA A 6 -7.24 -13.27 3.49
C ALA A 6 -6.17 -14.04 2.71
N ASP A 7 -5.38 -14.87 3.40
CA ASP A 7 -4.37 -15.73 2.77
C ASP A 7 -4.97 -16.71 1.74
N VAL A 8 -6.14 -17.27 2.03
CA VAL A 8 -6.83 -18.19 1.13
C VAL A 8 -7.31 -17.46 -0.11
N ARG A 9 -7.81 -16.23 0.03
CA ARG A 9 -8.18 -15.39 -1.11
C ARG A 9 -6.97 -15.04 -1.98
N ASP A 10 -5.87 -14.63 -1.38
CA ASP A 10 -4.63 -14.33 -2.10
C ASP A 10 -4.14 -15.54 -2.91
N LYS A 11 -4.21 -16.73 -2.32
CA LYS A 11 -3.85 -17.98 -3.01
C LYS A 11 -4.79 -18.27 -4.17
N ILE A 12 -6.09 -18.00 -4.02
CA ILE A 12 -7.07 -18.17 -5.10
C ILE A 12 -6.81 -17.16 -6.22
N GLU A 13 -6.52 -15.91 -5.89
CA GLU A 13 -6.26 -14.87 -6.89
C GLU A 13 -4.94 -15.04 -7.62
N LYS A 14 -3.90 -15.56 -6.94
CA LYS A 14 -2.62 -15.93 -7.57
C LYS A 14 -2.77 -17.11 -8.52
N ASN A 15 -3.65 -18.07 -8.21
CA ASN A 15 -3.89 -19.25 -9.03
C ASN A 15 -4.96 -18.99 -10.11
N ARG A 16 -4.72 -17.96 -10.93
CA ARG A 16 -5.50 -17.70 -12.13
C ARG A 16 -4.80 -18.33 -13.33
N VAL A 17 -5.61 -18.91 -14.22
CA VAL A 17 -5.13 -19.57 -15.44
C VAL A 17 -5.42 -18.66 -16.62
N GLU A 18 -4.40 -18.42 -17.44
CA GLU A 18 -4.55 -17.72 -18.71
C GLU A 18 -5.38 -18.56 -19.69
N ALA A 19 -6.27 -17.91 -20.42
CA ALA A 19 -7.16 -18.58 -21.33
C ALA A 19 -7.43 -17.79 -22.60
N PRO A 20 -7.69 -18.51 -23.71
CA PRO A 20 -8.02 -17.87 -24.98
C PRO A 20 -9.41 -17.21 -24.91
N ALA A 21 -9.54 -16.10 -25.64
CA ALA A 21 -10.83 -15.49 -25.90
C ALA A 21 -11.71 -16.46 -26.69
N LYS A 22 -12.94 -16.69 -26.22
CA LYS A 22 -13.92 -17.54 -26.91
C LYS A 22 -14.81 -16.68 -27.79
N ALA A 23 -15.09 -17.14 -29.01
CA ALA A 23 -16.01 -16.47 -29.92
C ALA A 23 -17.41 -16.34 -29.29
N GLY A 24 -17.98 -15.14 -29.35
CA GLY A 24 -19.30 -14.82 -28.78
C GLY A 24 -19.32 -14.60 -27.26
N ALA A 25 -18.19 -14.73 -26.57
CA ALA A 25 -18.07 -14.32 -25.17
C ALA A 25 -17.96 -12.79 -25.06
N ILE A 26 -18.41 -12.25 -23.92
CA ILE A 26 -18.26 -10.85 -23.58
C ILE A 26 -16.84 -10.64 -23.04
N ALA A 27 -16.13 -9.64 -23.54
CA ALA A 27 -14.77 -9.33 -23.10
C ALA A 27 -14.76 -8.67 -21.70
N PRO A 28 -14.13 -9.28 -20.68
CA PRO A 28 -14.03 -8.69 -19.35
C PRO A 28 -13.03 -7.53 -19.24
N CYS A 29 -12.05 -7.49 -20.15
CA CYS A 29 -10.99 -6.48 -20.24
C CYS A 29 -10.75 -6.12 -21.71
N ASP A 30 -10.18 -4.94 -21.95
CA ASP A 30 -9.76 -4.52 -23.28
C ASP A 30 -8.63 -5.41 -23.81
N VAL A 31 -8.73 -5.80 -25.09
CA VAL A 31 -7.71 -6.62 -25.75
C VAL A 31 -6.94 -5.79 -26.76
N ILE A 32 -5.63 -5.65 -26.51
CA ILE A 32 -4.69 -4.90 -27.36
C ILE A 32 -3.71 -5.89 -27.98
N VAL A 33 -3.48 -5.77 -29.29
CA VAL A 33 -2.42 -6.52 -29.96
C VAL A 33 -1.25 -5.57 -30.20
N ALA A 34 -0.09 -5.93 -29.64
CA ALA A 34 1.14 -5.16 -29.79
C ALA A 34 1.80 -5.37 -31.16
N ALA A 35 2.58 -4.38 -31.59
CA ALA A 35 3.44 -4.45 -32.77
C ALA A 35 4.49 -5.56 -32.59
N GLN A 36 4.31 -6.66 -33.31
CA GLN A 36 5.18 -7.82 -33.25
C GLN A 36 5.17 -8.59 -34.58
N ASN A 37 6.27 -9.27 -34.88
CA ASN A 37 6.31 -10.24 -35.97
C ASN A 37 5.52 -11.49 -35.59
N THR A 38 4.48 -11.80 -36.36
CA THR A 38 3.52 -12.87 -36.07
C THR A 38 4.04 -14.26 -36.45
N GLY A 39 5.07 -14.35 -37.29
CA GLY A 39 5.59 -15.63 -37.81
C GLY A 39 4.62 -16.38 -38.73
N LEU A 40 3.49 -15.79 -39.07
CA LEU A 40 2.52 -16.35 -40.02
C LEU A 40 2.93 -16.04 -41.46
N GLY A 41 2.73 -17.00 -42.35
CA GLY A 41 3.00 -16.85 -43.78
C GLY A 41 2.05 -15.86 -44.47
N PRO A 42 2.41 -15.38 -45.67
CA PRO A 42 1.70 -14.30 -46.38
C PRO A 42 0.28 -14.68 -46.82
N GLU A 43 -0.07 -15.97 -46.85
CA GLU A 43 -1.40 -16.48 -47.22
C GLU A 43 -2.54 -15.94 -46.35
N LYS A 44 -2.26 -15.62 -45.08
CA LYS A 44 -3.27 -15.18 -44.12
C LYS A 44 -3.35 -13.67 -43.93
N THR A 45 -2.69 -12.88 -44.79
CA THR A 45 -2.69 -11.40 -44.73
C THR A 45 -4.10 -10.79 -44.82
N ALA A 46 -5.00 -11.43 -45.59
CA ALA A 46 -6.38 -10.98 -45.73
C ALA A 46 -7.16 -10.95 -44.40
N PHE A 47 -6.84 -11.83 -43.44
CA PHE A 47 -7.50 -11.85 -42.13
C PHE A 47 -7.16 -10.62 -41.28
N PHE A 48 -5.90 -10.18 -41.31
CA PHE A 48 -5.46 -8.99 -40.57
C PHE A 48 -6.06 -7.70 -41.16
N GLN A 49 -6.18 -7.66 -42.50
CA GLN A 49 -6.83 -6.55 -43.20
C GLN A 49 -8.34 -6.46 -42.91
N ALA A 50 -9.03 -7.61 -42.85
CA ALA A 50 -10.46 -7.64 -42.51
C ALA A 50 -10.75 -7.14 -41.09
N LEU A 51 -9.80 -7.29 -40.17
CA LEU A 51 -9.86 -6.81 -38.78
C LEU A 51 -9.30 -5.40 -38.60
N SER A 52 -9.00 -4.69 -39.69
CA SER A 52 -8.43 -3.33 -39.67
C SER A 52 -7.10 -3.21 -38.91
N ILE A 53 -6.29 -4.28 -38.87
CA ILE A 53 -4.96 -4.27 -38.26
C ILE A 53 -3.92 -3.91 -39.33
N PRO A 54 -3.15 -2.82 -39.16
CA PRO A 54 -2.12 -2.43 -40.12
C PRO A 54 -0.92 -3.37 -40.03
N THR A 55 -0.77 -4.23 -41.04
CA THR A 55 0.33 -5.21 -41.14
C THR A 55 1.15 -5.02 -42.40
N LYS A 56 2.46 -5.29 -42.32
CA LYS A 56 3.39 -5.29 -43.46
C LYS A 56 4.07 -6.66 -43.57
N ILE A 57 4.33 -7.12 -44.80
CA ILE A 57 5.10 -8.33 -45.02
C ILE A 57 6.58 -7.99 -44.92
N ALA A 58 7.27 -8.56 -43.95
CA ALA A 58 8.71 -8.42 -43.76
C ALA A 58 9.38 -9.80 -43.72
N ARG A 59 10.39 -10.00 -44.56
CA ARG A 59 11.19 -11.25 -44.60
C ARG A 59 10.35 -12.55 -44.72
N GLY A 60 9.22 -12.49 -45.44
CA GLY A 60 8.34 -13.65 -45.66
C GLY A 60 7.34 -13.95 -44.53
N ALA A 61 7.30 -13.13 -43.47
CA ALA A 61 6.31 -13.21 -42.39
C ALA A 61 5.50 -11.90 -42.27
N ILE A 62 4.33 -11.98 -41.65
CA ILE A 62 3.46 -10.82 -41.39
C ILE A 62 3.91 -10.12 -40.10
N GLU A 63 4.21 -8.83 -40.18
CA GLU A 63 4.59 -7.98 -39.05
C GLU A 63 3.52 -6.91 -38.80
N ILE A 64 3.12 -6.75 -37.54
CA ILE A 64 2.15 -5.72 -37.10
C ILE A 64 2.90 -4.41 -36.87
N ILE A 65 2.46 -3.32 -37.50
CA ILE A 65 3.19 -2.04 -37.53
C ILE A 65 2.92 -1.22 -36.26
N SER A 66 1.68 -1.24 -35.78
CA SER A 66 1.24 -0.43 -34.65
C SER A 66 0.26 -1.19 -33.77
N ASP A 67 0.23 -0.82 -32.49
CA ASP A 67 -0.70 -1.37 -31.52
C ASP A 67 -2.14 -0.98 -31.87
N VAL A 68 -3.04 -1.97 -31.89
CA VAL A 68 -4.48 -1.75 -32.18
C VAL A 68 -5.33 -2.44 -31.13
N HIS A 69 -6.37 -1.73 -30.67
CA HIS A 69 -7.41 -2.29 -29.82
C HIS A 69 -8.35 -3.15 -30.66
N LEU A 70 -8.39 -4.46 -30.39
CA LEU A 70 -9.29 -5.37 -31.10
C LEU A 70 -10.69 -5.38 -30.53
N VAL A 71 -10.79 -5.46 -29.19
CA VAL A 71 -12.08 -5.61 -28.49
C VAL A 71 -12.06 -4.70 -27.27
N ARG A 72 -13.12 -3.92 -27.10
CA ARG A 72 -13.34 -3.13 -25.88
C ARG A 72 -14.05 -3.96 -24.81
N LYS A 73 -13.91 -3.53 -23.57
CA LYS A 73 -14.63 -4.10 -22.44
C LYS A 73 -16.13 -4.10 -22.72
N ASP A 74 -16.77 -5.20 -22.36
CA ASP A 74 -18.20 -5.48 -22.54
C ASP A 74 -18.67 -5.67 -24.00
N GLU A 75 -17.75 -5.70 -24.96
CA GLU A 75 -18.04 -6.05 -26.35
C GLU A 75 -17.98 -7.57 -26.58
N LYS A 76 -18.77 -8.06 -27.56
CA LYS A 76 -18.74 -9.48 -27.93
C LYS A 76 -17.56 -9.75 -28.84
N VAL A 77 -16.73 -10.72 -28.46
CA VAL A 77 -15.58 -11.14 -29.27
C VAL A 77 -16.06 -11.81 -30.56
N GLY A 78 -15.63 -11.29 -31.71
CA GLY A 78 -15.90 -11.87 -33.01
C GLY A 78 -15.22 -13.22 -33.22
N MET A 79 -15.76 -14.05 -34.13
CA MET A 79 -15.16 -15.35 -34.46
C MET A 79 -13.75 -15.20 -35.07
N SER A 80 -13.56 -14.20 -35.93
CA SER A 80 -12.29 -13.86 -36.58
C SER A 80 -11.24 -13.37 -35.57
N GLU A 81 -11.64 -12.54 -34.60
CA GLU A 81 -10.78 -12.01 -33.54
C GLU A 81 -10.31 -13.10 -32.58
N ALA A 82 -11.22 -13.95 -32.10
CA ALA A 82 -10.90 -15.07 -31.23
C ALA A 82 -9.92 -16.05 -31.90
N THR A 83 -10.14 -16.33 -33.18
CA THR A 83 -9.25 -17.23 -33.95
C THR A 83 -7.87 -16.61 -34.14
N LEU A 84 -7.78 -15.30 -34.41
CA LEU A 84 -6.52 -14.58 -34.54
C LEU A 84 -5.73 -14.58 -33.23
N LEU A 85 -6.38 -14.28 -32.11
CA LEU A 85 -5.75 -14.31 -30.78
C LEU A 85 -5.22 -15.72 -30.44
N GLY A 86 -5.96 -16.76 -30.82
CA GLY A 86 -5.50 -18.15 -30.71
C GLY A 86 -4.28 -18.46 -31.58
N MET A 87 -4.22 -17.95 -32.82
CA MET A 87 -3.07 -18.13 -33.71
C MET A 87 -1.83 -17.37 -33.23
N LEU A 88 -2.00 -16.18 -32.66
CA LEU A 88 -0.92 -15.37 -32.08
C LEU A 88 -0.47 -15.87 -30.69
N LYS A 89 -1.14 -16.89 -30.13
CA LYS A 89 -0.90 -17.42 -28.77
C LYS A 89 -1.01 -16.33 -27.70
N ILE A 90 -1.90 -15.37 -27.91
CA ILE A 90 -2.20 -14.32 -26.94
C ILE A 90 -3.45 -14.77 -26.16
N HIS A 91 -3.29 -14.90 -24.84
CA HIS A 91 -4.35 -15.31 -23.93
C HIS A 91 -4.74 -14.12 -23.03
N PRO A 92 -5.64 -13.24 -23.50
CA PRO A 92 -5.90 -11.96 -22.81
C PRO A 92 -6.76 -12.11 -21.56
N PHE A 93 -7.44 -13.25 -21.37
CA PHE A 93 -8.37 -13.44 -20.25
C PHE A 93 -7.78 -14.40 -19.24
N THR A 94 -7.98 -14.10 -17.96
CA THR A 94 -7.65 -15.01 -16.87
C THR A 94 -8.94 -15.61 -16.32
N TYR A 95 -9.02 -16.94 -16.30
CA TYR A 95 -10.06 -17.64 -15.55
C TYR A 95 -9.52 -18.02 -14.18
N GLY A 96 -10.33 -17.77 -13.17
CA GLY A 96 -10.03 -18.14 -11.80
C GLY A 96 -11.32 -18.39 -11.04
N LEU A 97 -11.17 -18.88 -9.81
CA LEU A 97 -12.28 -19.02 -8.89
C LEU A 97 -12.62 -17.63 -8.35
N VAL A 98 -13.88 -17.22 -8.50
CA VAL A 98 -14.39 -15.99 -7.91
C VAL A 98 -15.12 -16.34 -6.62
N ILE A 99 -14.66 -15.77 -5.51
CA ILE A 99 -15.29 -15.94 -4.19
C ILE A 99 -16.60 -15.14 -4.20
N LYS A 100 -17.73 -15.81 -3.97
CA LYS A 100 -19.04 -15.14 -3.90
C LYS A 100 -19.41 -14.72 -2.48
N GLN A 101 -19.20 -15.62 -1.52
CA GLN A 101 -19.50 -15.40 -0.12
C GLN A 101 -18.49 -16.16 0.73
N VAL A 102 -18.23 -15.62 1.91
CA VAL A 102 -17.31 -16.22 2.88
C VAL A 102 -18.10 -16.48 4.15
N PHE A 103 -17.95 -17.68 4.70
CA PHE A 103 -18.62 -18.06 5.94
C PHE A 103 -17.58 -18.39 7.00
N GLU A 104 -17.68 -17.72 8.16
CA GLU A 104 -16.80 -17.94 9.29
C GLU A 104 -17.56 -17.74 10.60
N GLN A 105 -17.43 -18.72 11.50
CA GLN A 105 -17.98 -18.69 12.87
C GLN A 105 -19.46 -18.26 12.96
N GLY A 106 -20.30 -18.65 11.99
CA GLY A 106 -21.73 -18.32 11.98
C GLY A 106 -22.08 -17.01 11.28
N CYS A 107 -21.10 -16.22 10.85
CA CYS A 107 -21.28 -15.00 10.08
C CYS A 107 -21.04 -15.25 8.59
N VAL A 108 -21.85 -14.58 7.75
CA VAL A 108 -21.67 -14.57 6.29
C VAL A 108 -21.15 -13.19 5.90
N TYR A 109 -20.00 -13.17 5.23
CA TYR A 109 -19.35 -11.96 4.74
C TYR A 109 -19.42 -11.90 3.22
N ASP A 110 -19.59 -10.68 2.71
CA ASP A 110 -19.32 -10.37 1.32
C ASP A 110 -17.79 -10.31 1.10
N PRO A 111 -17.27 -10.75 -0.06
CA PRO A 111 -15.84 -10.66 -0.37
C PRO A 111 -15.25 -9.25 -0.20
N ALA A 112 -16.04 -8.19 -0.36
CA ALA A 112 -15.58 -6.82 -0.15
C ALA A 112 -15.09 -6.53 1.29
N VAL A 113 -15.53 -7.31 2.28
CA VAL A 113 -15.07 -7.17 3.67
C VAL A 113 -13.61 -7.60 3.81
N LEU A 114 -13.16 -8.56 2.99
CA LEU A 114 -11.77 -9.01 2.97
C LEU A 114 -10.82 -8.00 2.30
N ASP A 115 -11.34 -7.01 1.58
CA ASP A 115 -10.55 -5.90 1.00
C ASP A 115 -10.17 -4.83 2.04
N ILE A 116 -10.64 -4.95 3.30
CA ILE A 116 -10.34 -3.99 4.35
C ILE A 116 -8.91 -4.19 4.84
N THR A 117 -8.01 -3.30 4.42
CA THR A 117 -6.62 -3.29 4.87
C THR A 117 -6.49 -2.68 6.28
N PRO A 118 -5.50 -3.12 7.07
CA PRO A 118 -5.23 -2.52 8.39
C PRO A 118 -4.85 -1.05 8.30
N GLU A 119 -4.23 -0.62 7.19
CA GLU A 119 -3.86 0.77 6.93
C GLU A 119 -5.08 1.70 6.84
N MET A 120 -6.16 1.25 6.17
CA MET A 120 -7.40 2.03 6.15
C MET A 120 -8.02 2.20 7.54
N ILE A 121 -7.83 1.22 8.42
CA ILE A 121 -8.33 1.28 9.80
C ILE A 121 -7.50 2.28 10.60
N THR A 122 -6.17 2.26 10.48
CA THR A 122 -5.30 3.19 11.20
C THR A 122 -5.48 4.63 10.73
N GLU A 123 -5.67 4.87 9.43
CA GLU A 123 -5.95 6.20 8.90
C GLU A 123 -7.27 6.76 9.44
N LYS A 124 -8.35 5.96 9.39
CA LYS A 124 -9.64 6.35 9.96
C LYS A 124 -9.56 6.57 11.47
N PHE A 125 -8.81 5.73 12.18
CA PHE A 125 -8.60 5.89 13.61
C PHE A 125 -7.86 7.19 13.93
N ALA A 126 -6.80 7.50 13.17
CA ALA A 126 -6.07 8.76 13.32
C ALA A 126 -6.97 9.97 13.07
N ALA A 127 -7.81 9.93 12.03
CA ALA A 127 -8.79 10.98 11.75
C ALA A 127 -9.81 11.16 12.90
N ILE A 128 -10.27 10.05 13.49
CA ILE A 128 -11.18 10.09 14.65
C ILE A 128 -10.49 10.74 15.86
N VAL A 129 -9.25 10.38 16.16
CA VAL A 129 -8.48 10.99 17.27
C VAL A 129 -8.29 12.49 17.05
N GLN A 130 -7.98 12.91 15.82
CA GLN A 130 -7.87 14.32 15.47
C GLN A 130 -9.20 15.07 15.65
N ASN A 131 -10.31 14.47 15.24
CA ASN A 131 -11.64 15.06 15.42
C ASN A 131 -12.00 15.20 16.90
N ILE A 132 -11.69 14.20 17.73
CA ILE A 132 -11.90 14.25 19.18
C ILE A 132 -11.02 15.33 19.81
N ALA A 133 -9.76 15.45 19.39
CA ALA A 133 -8.85 16.50 19.85
C ALA A 133 -9.39 17.90 19.46
N CYS A 134 -9.91 18.07 18.24
CA CYS A 134 -10.50 19.33 17.79
C CYS A 134 -11.77 19.69 18.57
N LEU A 135 -12.68 18.74 18.77
CA LEU A 135 -13.91 18.95 19.53
C LEU A 135 -13.62 19.29 21.00
N SER A 136 -12.68 18.59 21.63
CA SER A 136 -12.31 18.86 23.03
C SER A 136 -11.65 20.23 23.20
N LEU A 137 -10.91 20.73 22.20
CA LEU A 137 -10.40 22.10 22.20
C LEU A 137 -11.51 23.13 22.04
N ALA A 138 -12.49 22.89 21.15
CA ALA A 138 -13.58 23.84 20.92
C ALA A 138 -14.55 23.96 22.10
N LEU A 139 -14.71 22.89 22.89
CA LEU A 139 -15.56 22.84 24.07
C LEU A 139 -14.84 23.23 25.37
N ASP A 140 -13.58 23.69 25.28
CA ASP A 140 -12.72 23.99 26.43
C ASP A 140 -12.63 22.85 27.46
N TYR A 141 -12.73 21.61 26.97
CA TYR A 141 -12.67 20.41 27.81
C TYR A 141 -11.32 19.71 27.66
N THR A 142 -10.50 19.77 28.70
CA THR A 142 -9.15 19.21 28.68
C THR A 142 -9.17 17.69 28.84
N THR A 143 -8.86 16.98 27.76
CA THR A 143 -8.61 15.53 27.72
C THR A 143 -7.11 15.28 27.53
N LEU A 144 -6.65 14.06 27.78
CA LEU A 144 -5.25 13.69 27.56
C LEU A 144 -4.75 14.02 26.14
N ALA A 145 -5.64 13.93 25.14
CA ALA A 145 -5.33 14.27 23.76
C ALA A 145 -5.28 15.79 23.50
N SER A 146 -6.05 16.61 24.22
CA SER A 146 -6.12 18.07 23.98
C SER A 146 -5.13 18.91 24.78
N ILE A 147 -4.60 18.42 25.90
CA ILE A 147 -3.58 19.12 26.72
C ILE A 147 -2.42 19.71 25.89
N PRO A 148 -1.72 18.95 25.01
CA PRO A 148 -0.60 19.51 24.24
C PRO A 148 -1.05 20.64 23.30
N HIS A 149 -2.26 20.55 22.75
CA HIS A 149 -2.80 21.57 21.85
C HIS A 149 -3.25 22.84 22.59
N VAL A 150 -3.81 22.72 23.80
CA VAL A 150 -4.15 23.88 24.65
C VAL A 150 -2.89 24.67 25.01
N LEU A 151 -1.84 23.97 25.46
CA LEU A 151 -0.58 24.61 25.83
C LEU A 151 0.09 25.29 24.63
N ALA A 152 0.11 24.62 23.47
CA ALA A 152 0.66 25.18 22.24
C ALA A 152 -0.12 26.42 21.76
N ASN A 153 -1.45 26.41 21.86
CA ASN A 153 -2.27 27.58 21.49
C ASN A 153 -2.08 28.75 22.47
N GLY A 154 -1.97 28.47 23.77
CA GLY A 154 -1.63 29.49 24.76
C GLY A 154 -0.28 30.14 24.45
N PHE A 155 0.73 29.34 24.12
CA PHE A 155 2.04 29.83 23.72
C PHE A 155 1.99 30.67 22.42
N LYS A 156 1.25 30.22 21.39
CA LYS A 156 1.04 31.00 20.15
C LYS A 156 0.38 32.36 20.41
N ASN A 157 -0.59 32.42 21.31
CA ASN A 157 -1.26 33.69 21.65
C ASN A 157 -0.30 34.66 22.34
N LEU A 158 0.54 34.18 23.27
CA LEU A 158 1.57 34.99 23.91
C LEU A 158 2.63 35.47 22.91
N LEU A 159 3.04 34.61 21.98
CA LEU A 159 3.95 34.99 20.90
C LEU A 159 3.35 36.06 19.99
N ALA A 160 2.09 35.90 19.57
CA ALA A 160 1.40 36.88 18.74
C ALA A 160 1.35 38.26 19.40
N ILE A 161 1.07 38.32 20.71
CA ILE A 161 1.10 39.56 21.48
C ILE A 161 2.52 40.14 21.52
N SER A 162 3.54 39.32 21.80
CA SER A 162 4.95 39.77 21.86
C SER A 162 5.48 40.33 20.53
N LEU A 163 4.95 39.85 19.40
CA LEU A 163 5.27 40.35 18.06
C LEU A 163 4.59 41.70 17.78
N MET A 164 3.38 41.92 18.30
CA MET A 164 2.67 43.19 18.10
C MET A 164 3.15 44.31 19.03
N THR A 165 3.61 43.98 20.24
CA THR A 165 3.99 44.96 21.26
C THR A 165 5.50 45.15 21.42
N ASP A 166 6.30 44.61 20.49
CA ASP A 166 7.78 44.62 20.48
C ASP A 166 8.50 44.09 21.74
N TYR A 167 7.75 43.63 22.74
CA TYR A 167 8.25 43.06 23.98
C TYR A 167 8.94 41.71 23.71
N SER A 168 10.18 41.53 24.17
CA SER A 168 10.93 40.29 23.99
C SER A 168 10.90 39.43 25.26
N PHE A 169 10.80 38.12 25.08
CA PHE A 169 11.00 37.11 26.12
C PHE A 169 11.89 36.00 25.56
N LYS A 170 12.56 35.24 26.43
CA LYS A 170 13.62 34.28 26.05
C LYS A 170 13.25 33.31 24.91
N GLU A 171 11.99 32.91 24.80
CA GLU A 171 11.52 31.98 23.75
C GLU A 171 10.90 32.72 22.54
N ALA A 172 10.51 34.00 22.66
CA ALA A 172 10.14 34.86 21.53
C ALA A 172 11.35 35.42 20.79
N GLU A 173 12.49 35.60 21.44
CA GLU A 173 13.72 36.09 20.80
C GLU A 173 14.16 35.15 19.69
N GLN A 174 14.10 33.83 19.93
CA GLN A 174 14.38 32.81 18.93
C GLN A 174 13.45 32.96 17.70
N ILE A 175 12.15 33.19 17.92
CA ILE A 175 11.18 33.32 16.82
C ILE A 175 11.31 34.67 16.10
N LYS A 176 11.67 35.75 16.80
CA LYS A 176 11.99 37.05 16.19
C LYS A 176 13.26 36.97 15.33
N GLU A 177 14.27 36.21 15.76
CA GLU A 177 15.47 35.93 14.95
C GLU A 177 15.16 35.06 13.72
N PHE A 178 14.28 34.06 13.84
CA PHE A 178 13.83 33.25 12.70
C PHE A 178 12.96 34.04 11.71
N LEU A 179 12.20 35.03 12.17
CA LEU A 179 11.41 35.92 11.31
C LEU A 179 12.27 37.00 10.65
N ALA A 180 13.34 37.46 11.31
CA ALA A 180 14.29 38.43 10.74
C ALA A 180 15.21 37.80 9.68
N ASP A 181 15.63 36.54 9.87
CA ASP A 181 16.49 35.79 8.96
C ASP A 181 15.80 34.48 8.47
N PRO A 182 15.04 34.51 7.36
CA PRO A 182 14.32 33.33 6.85
C PRO A 182 15.24 32.19 6.37
N THR A 183 16.54 32.46 6.17
CA THR A 183 17.54 31.46 5.77
C THR A 183 17.97 30.53 6.91
N LYS A 184 17.88 30.98 8.17
CA LYS A 184 18.19 30.14 9.35
C LYS A 184 17.07 29.14 9.66
N PHE A 185 15.82 29.47 9.32
CA PHE A 185 14.69 28.55 9.41
C PHE A 185 14.83 27.39 8.40
N ALA A 186 15.29 27.68 7.19
CA ALA A 186 15.55 26.67 6.16
C ALA A 186 16.69 25.71 6.54
N ALA A 187 17.74 26.17 7.23
CA ALA A 187 18.85 25.34 7.70
C ALA A 187 18.44 24.33 8.80
N VAL A 188 17.40 24.64 9.58
CA VAL A 188 16.86 23.73 10.61
C VAL A 188 15.91 22.70 9.99
N ILE A 189 15.16 23.07 8.94
CA ILE A 189 14.30 22.13 8.22
C ILE A 189 15.13 21.15 7.38
N THR A 190 16.22 21.60 6.75
CA THR A 190 17.11 20.73 5.98
C THR A 190 17.94 19.80 6.88
N SER A 191 18.25 20.19 8.12
CA SER A 191 18.89 19.28 9.08
C SER A 191 17.92 18.26 9.69
N ALA A 192 16.63 18.60 9.81
CA ALA A 192 15.58 17.65 10.18
C ALA A 192 15.18 16.69 9.03
N ALA A 193 15.33 17.11 7.77
CA ALA A 193 15.05 16.27 6.59
C ALA A 193 16.24 15.39 6.14
N ALA A 194 17.42 15.56 6.74
CA ALA A 194 18.65 14.81 6.41
C ALA A 194 19.12 13.86 7.51
N ALA A 195 18.22 13.43 8.42
CA ALA A 195 18.52 12.36 9.37
C ALA A 195 17.89 11.04 8.91
N PRO A 196 18.68 10.09 8.36
CA PRO A 196 18.23 8.71 8.21
C PRO A 196 18.06 8.08 9.60
N ALA A 197 17.14 7.12 9.68
CA ALA A 197 16.88 6.33 10.87
C ALA A 197 18.16 5.72 11.46
N THR A 198 18.56 6.16 12.65
CA THR A 198 19.48 5.43 13.54
C THR A 198 19.07 5.65 14.99
N THR A 199 18.40 4.62 15.52
CA THR A 199 18.54 4.10 16.89
C THR A 199 19.42 4.90 17.85
N THR A 200 18.79 5.64 18.76
CA THR A 200 19.43 6.18 19.97
C THR A 200 19.58 5.08 21.01
N THR A 201 20.77 4.46 21.06
CA THR A 201 21.29 3.81 22.27
C THR A 201 21.77 4.89 23.23
N THR A 202 21.02 5.08 24.31
CA THR A 202 21.43 5.80 25.52
C THR A 202 22.66 5.15 26.14
N LYS A 203 23.77 5.90 26.22
CA LYS A 203 24.94 5.55 27.04
C LYS A 203 24.76 6.19 28.43
N VAL A 204 24.54 5.33 29.42
CA VAL A 204 24.42 5.62 30.85
C VAL A 204 25.81 5.59 31.46
N GLU A 205 26.17 6.61 32.25
CA GLU A 205 27.34 6.62 33.13
C GLU A 205 27.10 5.72 34.36
N GLY A 206 28.12 4.93 34.71
CA GLY A 206 27.99 3.77 35.58
C GLY A 206 27.99 4.02 37.08
N LYS A 207 27.44 3.03 37.79
CA LYS A 207 27.80 2.68 39.16
C LYS A 207 27.79 1.16 39.31
N ALA A 208 28.80 0.67 40.03
CA ALA A 208 29.28 -0.69 40.10
C ALA A 208 28.31 -1.74 40.67
N ALA A 209 28.35 -2.95 40.11
CA ALA A 209 28.58 -4.22 40.82
C ALA A 209 28.71 -5.38 39.79
N PRO A 210 29.62 -6.37 39.99
CA PRO A 210 29.98 -7.36 38.97
C PRO A 210 29.03 -8.55 38.93
N VAL A 211 28.84 -9.10 37.73
CA VAL A 211 28.23 -10.41 37.48
C VAL A 211 29.37 -11.41 37.25
N GLU A 212 29.43 -12.46 38.07
CA GLU A 212 30.15 -13.70 37.75
C GLU A 212 29.15 -14.86 37.64
N VAL A 213 29.08 -15.40 36.43
CA VAL A 213 28.86 -16.79 35.97
C VAL A 213 28.14 -17.79 36.91
N PRO A 214 27.09 -18.50 36.44
CA PRO A 214 26.81 -19.85 36.91
C PRO A 214 27.25 -20.88 35.86
N SER A 215 28.24 -21.69 36.21
CA SER A 215 28.52 -22.97 35.56
C SER A 215 28.87 -24.02 36.62
N GLU A 216 28.05 -25.06 36.65
CA GLU A 216 28.33 -26.45 37.03
C GLU A 216 28.56 -26.86 38.51
N GLU A 217 27.78 -27.90 38.86
CA GLU A 217 27.97 -28.95 39.88
C GLU A 217 28.06 -28.59 41.39
N SER A 218 27.02 -28.98 42.15
CA SER A 218 27.16 -29.86 43.33
C SER A 218 25.80 -30.24 43.93
N ASP A 219 25.75 -31.53 44.25
CA ASP A 219 24.70 -32.37 44.82
C ASP A 219 24.07 -31.91 46.15
N GLU A 220 22.94 -32.59 46.43
CA GLU A 220 22.38 -32.95 47.74
C GLU A 220 21.27 -32.09 48.37
N ASP A 221 20.08 -32.72 48.31
CA ASP A 221 19.03 -32.74 49.34
C ASP A 221 17.91 -31.68 49.24
N MET A 222 16.70 -32.08 49.67
CA MET A 222 15.40 -31.37 49.67
C MET A 222 14.38 -31.78 48.58
N GLY A 223 14.35 -33.07 48.23
CA GLY A 223 13.24 -33.70 47.48
C GLY A 223 12.41 -34.66 48.35
N PHE A 224 11.70 -34.13 49.34
CA PHE A 224 10.84 -34.91 50.24
C PHE A 224 9.56 -35.38 49.53
N GLY A 225 9.55 -36.65 49.11
CA GLY A 225 8.41 -37.59 49.13
C GLY A 225 7.10 -37.23 48.44
N LEU A 226 6.91 -37.73 47.21
CA LEU A 226 5.59 -38.06 46.66
C LEU A 226 5.44 -39.59 46.61
N PHE A 227 5.28 -40.18 47.80
CA PHE A 227 4.64 -41.49 48.03
C PHE A 227 4.13 -41.49 49.47
N ASP A 228 3.11 -40.66 49.72
CA ASP A 228 1.91 -40.92 50.52
C ASP A 228 0.83 -39.88 50.12
#